data_AF-H1VFF7-F1
#
_entry.id   AF-H1VFF7-F1
#
_cell.length_a   1.000
_cell.length_b   1.000
_cell.length_c   1.000
_cell.angle_alpha   90.00
_cell.angle_beta   90.00
_cell.angle_gamma   90.00
#
_symmetry.space_group_name_H-M   'P 1'
#
loop_
_entity.id
_entity.type
_entity.pdbx_description
1 polymer ?
#
loop_
_entity_poly.entity_id
_entity_poly.type
_entity_poly.pdbx_seq_one_letter_code
_entity_poly.pdbx_strand_id
1 'polypeptide(L)'
;MSRTPPHSTPPANGFIALARKLYNPIGFKKGYNFVLFVITAGGMMGFALARMMYFNIDGVFCNPDHKQRTLPGECYFYQSGTGRAGIIMHLTGMLPGGFLACLQFVPVIRHKAILFHRLNGYLVLLLSIVGIIGVFMIARRTFGGGVSMQTVMGTGSIMFLSALGLSIYNIKKLQIEQHRAWMLRAWVYAGFIITMRIISFLAVMITADSGYYQVKQCAVLDFIFKHNQTRVLDLYSDCGGYYSGENPGLNVIVHGNYHAHQPAEIAAGFTSVFDAGSWLALAIHAILVELYLHLTPAEAERLRRISYQRQLEAGMKNAGNAGLTVQRLGDAEPWLPPVELQRAEHSRTPSLDEDMREKRVSAA
;
A
#
# COMPACT_ATOMS: atom_id res chain seq x y z
N MET A 1 32.19 -0.05 49.05
CA MET A 1 30.71 -0.06 48.95
C MET A 1 30.31 -0.71 47.63
N SER A 2 29.84 -1.95 47.71
CA SER A 2 29.40 -2.77 46.56
C SER A 2 28.05 -2.27 46.05
N ARG A 3 27.94 -1.90 44.77
CA ARG A 3 26.65 -1.64 44.11
C ARG A 3 26.17 -2.93 43.47
N THR A 4 25.20 -3.56 44.11
CA THR A 4 24.38 -4.62 43.51
C THR A 4 23.62 -4.10 42.28
N PRO A 5 23.55 -4.85 41.17
CA PRO A 5 22.70 -4.48 40.04
C PRO A 5 21.21 -4.66 40.41
N PRO A 6 20.29 -3.87 39.84
CA PRO A 6 18.87 -3.99 40.15
C PRO A 6 18.32 -5.31 39.59
N HIS A 7 17.74 -6.11 40.48
CA HIS A 7 16.94 -7.28 40.12
C HIS A 7 15.82 -6.87 39.16
N SER A 8 15.83 -7.43 37.95
CA SER A 8 14.69 -7.35 37.03
C SER A 8 13.53 -8.14 37.62
N THR A 9 12.50 -7.46 38.09
CA THR A 9 11.24 -8.08 38.51
C THR A 9 10.60 -8.85 37.34
N PRO A 10 10.18 -10.12 37.54
CA PRO A 10 9.47 -10.86 36.50
C PRO A 10 8.07 -10.24 36.29
N PRO A 11 7.58 -10.10 35.05
CA PRO A 11 6.29 -9.48 34.79
C PRO A 11 5.13 -10.38 35.21
N ALA A 12 4.17 -9.79 35.92
CA ALA A 12 3.08 -10.44 36.65
C ALA A 12 1.97 -11.13 35.82
N ASN A 13 2.10 -11.30 34.50
CA ASN A 13 1.01 -11.84 33.67
C ASN A 13 1.51 -12.98 32.76
N GLY A 14 1.05 -14.21 33.00
CA GLY A 14 1.38 -15.39 32.18
C GLY A 14 1.02 -15.24 30.70
N PHE A 15 0.00 -14.44 30.38
CA PHE A 15 -0.35 -14.06 29.01
C PHE A 15 0.74 -13.22 28.32
N ILE A 16 1.39 -12.31 29.06
CA ILE A 16 2.50 -11.48 28.55
C ILE A 16 3.75 -12.35 28.33
N ALA A 17 3.98 -13.35 29.19
CA ALA A 17 5.08 -14.31 29.04
C ALA A 17 4.87 -15.23 27.82
N LEU A 18 3.64 -15.73 27.61
CA LEU A 18 3.29 -16.54 26.44
C LEU A 18 3.37 -15.72 25.14
N ALA A 19 2.84 -14.49 25.14
CA ALA A 19 2.94 -13.59 23.99
C ALA A 19 4.40 -13.31 23.62
N ARG A 20 5.27 -13.03 24.62
CA ARG A 20 6.72 -12.87 24.41
C ARG A 20 7.37 -14.10 23.78
N LYS A 21 6.93 -15.31 24.15
CA LYS A 21 7.43 -16.57 23.57
C LYS A 21 7.05 -16.72 22.09
N LEU A 22 5.94 -16.10 21.66
CA LEU A 22 5.46 -16.14 20.27
C LEU A 22 6.15 -15.10 19.36
N TYR A 23 6.33 -13.86 19.81
CA TYR A 23 6.84 -12.77 18.94
C TYR A 23 8.36 -12.52 19.04
N ASN A 24 9.02 -12.89 20.15
CA ASN A 24 10.47 -12.72 20.29
C ASN A 24 11.29 -13.57 19.30
N PRO A 25 10.92 -14.82 18.96
CA PRO A 25 11.64 -15.62 17.96
C PRO A 25 11.60 -15.02 16.56
N ILE A 26 10.52 -14.29 16.25
CA ILE A 26 10.33 -13.58 14.97
C ILE A 26 11.06 -12.22 14.98
N GLY A 27 11.58 -11.80 16.13
CA GLY A 27 12.45 -10.63 16.30
C GLY A 27 11.71 -9.34 16.68
N PHE A 28 10.42 -9.41 17.02
CA PHE A 28 9.69 -8.25 17.54
C PHE A 28 10.09 -7.98 18.99
N LYS A 29 10.42 -6.72 19.32
CA LYS A 29 10.76 -6.31 20.70
C LYS A 29 9.57 -5.76 21.48
N LYS A 30 8.49 -5.38 20.79
CA LYS A 30 7.29 -4.76 21.37
C LYS A 30 6.04 -5.45 20.82
N GLY A 31 5.09 -5.80 21.69
CA GLY A 31 3.88 -6.54 21.32
C GLY A 31 2.99 -5.82 20.30
N TYR A 32 2.85 -4.49 20.39
CA TYR A 32 2.02 -3.74 19.42
C TYR A 32 2.56 -3.82 17.98
N ASN A 33 3.89 -3.89 17.79
CA ASN A 33 4.49 -4.07 16.46
C ASN A 33 4.13 -5.44 15.88
N PHE A 34 4.02 -6.46 16.73
CA PHE A 34 3.59 -7.79 16.31
C PHE A 34 2.10 -7.80 15.92
N VAL A 35 1.24 -7.14 16.68
CA VAL A 35 -0.19 -7.00 16.34
C VAL A 35 -0.35 -6.26 15.00
N LEU A 36 0.35 -5.14 14.81
CA LEU A 36 0.35 -4.40 13.54
C LEU A 36 0.85 -5.26 12.38
N PHE A 37 1.89 -6.07 12.60
CA PHE A 37 2.39 -7.02 11.60
C PHE A 37 1.34 -8.07 11.24
N VAL A 38 0.65 -8.67 12.22
CA VAL A 38 -0.39 -9.68 11.94
C VAL A 38 -1.54 -9.06 11.16
N ILE A 39 -2.01 -7.88 11.54
CA ILE A 39 -3.12 -7.21 10.85
C ILE A 39 -2.73 -6.82 9.43
N THR A 40 -1.56 -6.20 9.24
CA THR A 40 -1.16 -5.66 7.94
C THR A 40 -0.48 -6.70 7.05
N ALA A 41 0.63 -7.30 7.50
CA ALA A 41 1.36 -8.33 6.77
C ALA A 41 0.62 -9.67 6.75
N GLY A 42 -0.01 -10.08 7.85
CA GLY A 42 -0.86 -11.27 7.85
C GLY A 42 -2.09 -11.08 6.95
N GLY A 43 -2.75 -9.92 7.01
CA GLY A 43 -3.87 -9.58 6.12
C GLY A 43 -3.50 -9.62 4.64
N MET A 44 -2.38 -8.98 4.26
CA MET A 44 -1.87 -9.01 2.89
C MET A 44 -1.45 -10.42 2.45
N MET A 45 -0.80 -11.18 3.34
CA MET A 45 -0.41 -12.56 3.07
C MET A 45 -1.64 -13.44 2.79
N GLY A 46 -2.65 -13.36 3.66
CA GLY A 46 -3.89 -14.10 3.50
C GLY A 46 -4.63 -13.71 2.23
N PHE A 47 -4.67 -12.41 1.91
CA PHE A 47 -5.24 -11.93 0.66
C PHE A 47 -4.50 -12.49 -0.56
N ALA A 48 -3.16 -12.39 -0.59
CA ALA A 48 -2.35 -12.89 -1.70
C ALA A 48 -2.59 -14.39 -1.92
N LEU A 49 -2.51 -15.20 -0.86
CA LEU A 49 -2.73 -16.64 -0.92
C LEU A 49 -4.15 -17.00 -1.37
N ALA A 50 -5.17 -16.34 -0.83
CA ALA A 50 -6.57 -16.58 -1.22
C ALA A 50 -6.84 -16.25 -2.70
N ARG A 51 -6.03 -15.40 -3.33
CA ARG A 51 -6.19 -14.99 -4.73
C ARG A 51 -5.25 -15.73 -5.71
N MET A 52 -4.35 -16.59 -5.23
CA MET A 52 -3.45 -17.39 -6.09
C MET A 52 -4.20 -18.25 -7.11
N MET A 53 -5.42 -18.72 -6.76
CA MET A 53 -6.29 -19.46 -7.69
C MET A 53 -6.62 -18.70 -8.98
N TYR A 54 -6.50 -17.36 -8.99
CA TYR A 54 -6.78 -16.53 -10.16
C TYR A 54 -5.71 -16.64 -11.26
N PHE A 55 -4.59 -17.31 -11.00
CA PHE A 55 -3.68 -17.71 -12.08
C PHE A 55 -4.33 -18.65 -13.09
N ASN A 56 -5.32 -19.44 -12.65
CA ASN A 56 -6.18 -20.15 -13.58
C ASN A 56 -7.25 -19.19 -14.13
N ILE A 57 -6.85 -18.38 -15.13
CA ILE A 57 -7.72 -17.34 -15.69
C ILE A 57 -8.99 -17.96 -16.25
N ASP A 58 -8.88 -18.95 -17.14
CA ASP A 58 -10.05 -19.47 -17.84
C ASP A 58 -10.90 -20.41 -16.96
N GLY A 59 -10.27 -21.18 -16.07
CA GLY A 59 -10.96 -22.15 -15.22
C GLY A 59 -11.57 -21.60 -13.93
N VAL A 60 -11.05 -20.47 -13.41
CA VAL A 60 -11.50 -19.88 -12.13
C VAL A 60 -11.89 -18.41 -12.31
N PHE A 61 -10.97 -17.56 -12.75
CA PHE A 61 -11.18 -16.10 -12.74
C PHE A 61 -12.30 -15.67 -13.70
N CYS A 62 -12.29 -16.22 -14.91
CA CYS A 62 -13.23 -15.95 -16.00
C CYS A 62 -14.25 -17.05 -16.24
N ASN A 63 -14.30 -18.06 -15.37
CA ASN A 63 -15.30 -19.11 -15.47
C ASN A 63 -16.64 -18.60 -14.91
N PRO A 64 -17.70 -18.51 -15.74
CA PRO A 64 -18.99 -18.01 -15.28
C PRO A 64 -19.66 -18.93 -14.25
N ASP A 65 -19.33 -20.22 -14.23
CA ASP A 65 -19.98 -21.19 -13.35
C ASP A 65 -19.19 -21.39 -12.04
N HIS A 66 -18.03 -20.73 -11.89
CA HIS A 66 -17.21 -20.80 -10.67
C HIS A 66 -17.68 -19.80 -9.60
N LYS A 67 -17.79 -20.26 -8.34
CA LYS A 67 -18.32 -19.44 -7.22
C LYS A 67 -17.45 -18.23 -6.87
N GLN A 68 -16.14 -18.33 -7.08
CA GLN A 68 -15.18 -17.28 -6.73
C GLN A 68 -14.65 -16.53 -7.96
N ARG A 69 -15.49 -16.37 -8.99
CA ARG A 69 -15.16 -15.65 -10.23
C ARG A 69 -15.04 -14.14 -10.03
N THR A 70 -14.53 -13.46 -11.06
CA THR A 70 -14.56 -11.98 -11.12
C THR A 70 -15.99 -11.45 -11.33
N LEU A 71 -16.15 -10.13 -11.24
CA LEU A 71 -17.44 -9.47 -11.45
C LEU A 71 -18.00 -9.78 -12.86
N PRO A 72 -19.31 -10.04 -13.03
CA PRO A 72 -19.89 -10.33 -14.33
C PRO A 72 -19.56 -9.24 -15.38
N GLY A 73 -19.16 -9.67 -16.56
CA GLY A 73 -18.80 -8.78 -17.69
C GLY A 73 -17.34 -8.38 -17.76
N GLU A 74 -16.58 -8.40 -16.66
CA GLU A 74 -15.16 -8.01 -16.66
C GLU A 74 -14.33 -8.84 -17.65
N CYS A 75 -14.60 -10.15 -17.70
CA CYS A 75 -13.84 -11.06 -18.55
C CYS A 75 -14.05 -10.86 -20.05
N TYR A 76 -15.06 -10.10 -20.49
CA TYR A 76 -15.17 -9.69 -21.89
C TYR A 76 -13.87 -9.01 -22.36
N PHE A 77 -13.26 -8.19 -21.51
CA PHE A 77 -12.03 -7.47 -21.86
C PHE A 77 -10.75 -8.29 -21.63
N TYR A 78 -10.82 -9.45 -20.96
CA TYR A 78 -9.64 -10.25 -20.59
C TYR A 78 -9.47 -11.52 -21.44
N GLN A 79 -10.32 -11.71 -22.46
CA GLN A 79 -10.24 -12.88 -23.35
C GLN A 79 -8.96 -12.91 -24.19
N SER A 80 -8.47 -11.75 -24.64
CA SER A 80 -7.32 -11.68 -25.56
C SER A 80 -6.61 -10.32 -25.51
N GLY A 81 -5.54 -10.18 -26.30
CA GLY A 81 -4.85 -8.92 -26.54
C GLY A 81 -4.28 -8.26 -25.27
N THR A 82 -4.38 -6.93 -25.21
CA THR A 82 -3.80 -6.12 -24.13
C THR A 82 -4.48 -6.36 -22.79
N GLY A 83 -5.80 -6.62 -22.78
CA GLY A 83 -6.52 -6.90 -21.54
C GLY A 83 -6.07 -8.21 -20.90
N ARG A 84 -5.88 -9.27 -21.71
CA ARG A 84 -5.34 -10.56 -21.23
C ARG A 84 -3.91 -10.45 -20.73
N ALA A 85 -3.04 -9.80 -21.51
CA ALA A 85 -1.66 -9.55 -21.07
C ALA A 85 -1.60 -8.74 -19.78
N GLY A 86 -2.43 -7.69 -19.68
CA GLY A 86 -2.49 -6.80 -18.53
C GLY A 86 -2.92 -7.52 -17.25
N ILE A 87 -3.98 -8.34 -17.29
CA ILE A 87 -4.43 -9.07 -16.11
C ILE A 87 -3.41 -10.14 -15.68
N ILE A 88 -2.75 -10.82 -16.62
CA ILE A 88 -1.66 -11.76 -16.32
C ILE A 88 -0.52 -11.03 -15.61
N MET A 89 -0.04 -9.93 -16.19
CA MET A 89 1.03 -9.12 -15.58
C MET A 89 0.65 -8.61 -14.20
N HIS A 90 -0.60 -8.14 -14.03
CA HIS A 90 -1.11 -7.68 -12.75
C HIS A 90 -1.10 -8.79 -11.70
N LEU A 91 -1.66 -9.97 -12.00
CA LEU A 91 -1.73 -11.08 -11.06
C LEU A 91 -0.34 -11.65 -10.74
N THR A 92 0.50 -11.86 -11.74
CA THR A 92 1.86 -12.42 -11.58
C THR A 92 2.80 -11.45 -10.88
N GLY A 93 2.61 -10.14 -11.05
CA GLY A 93 3.36 -9.15 -10.28
C GLY A 93 2.86 -9.03 -8.84
N MET A 94 1.56 -8.79 -8.66
CA MET A 94 1.01 -8.36 -7.37
C MET A 94 0.84 -9.50 -6.37
N LEU A 95 0.44 -10.71 -6.78
CA LEU A 95 0.20 -11.80 -5.82
C LEU A 95 1.50 -12.34 -5.23
N PRO A 96 2.50 -12.76 -6.03
CA PRO A 96 3.79 -13.18 -5.49
C PRO A 96 4.54 -12.01 -4.85
N GLY A 97 4.45 -10.81 -5.43
CA GLY A 97 5.06 -9.60 -4.87
C GLY A 97 4.52 -9.27 -3.48
N GLY A 98 3.20 -9.30 -3.28
CA GLY A 98 2.54 -9.08 -1.99
C GLY A 98 2.94 -10.12 -0.94
N PHE A 99 2.97 -11.40 -1.33
CA PHE A 99 3.44 -12.51 -0.46
C PHE A 99 4.90 -12.29 -0.01
N LEU A 100 5.80 -12.04 -0.97
CA LEU A 100 7.23 -11.87 -0.72
C LEU A 100 7.52 -10.58 0.06
N ALA A 101 6.72 -9.53 -0.15
CA ALA A 101 6.82 -8.27 0.59
C ALA A 101 6.51 -8.47 2.09
N CYS A 102 5.61 -9.37 2.47
CA CYS A 102 5.39 -9.69 3.89
C CYS A 102 6.67 -10.17 4.58
N LEU A 103 7.53 -10.91 3.88
CA LEU A 103 8.82 -11.38 4.41
C LEU A 103 9.80 -10.22 4.66
N GLN A 104 9.66 -9.09 3.96
CA GLN A 104 10.49 -7.89 4.17
C GLN A 104 10.28 -7.27 5.55
N PHE A 105 9.08 -7.44 6.12
CA PHE A 105 8.71 -6.88 7.43
C PHE A 105 9.03 -7.81 8.61
N VAL A 106 9.58 -9.00 8.37
CA VAL A 106 9.99 -9.94 9.42
C VAL A 106 11.35 -9.51 9.99
N PRO A 107 11.42 -9.04 11.26
CA PRO A 107 12.66 -8.48 11.80
C PRO A 107 13.83 -9.46 11.81
N VAL A 108 13.59 -10.75 12.12
CA VAL A 108 14.64 -11.77 12.15
C VAL A 108 15.37 -11.88 10.81
N ILE A 109 14.67 -11.72 9.68
CA ILE A 109 15.26 -11.83 8.35
C ILE A 109 16.26 -10.70 8.15
N ARG A 110 15.92 -9.47 8.53
CA ARG A 110 16.83 -8.33 8.43
C ARG A 110 18.04 -8.46 9.36
N HIS A 111 17.87 -9.05 10.54
CA HIS A 111 18.94 -9.19 11.53
C HIS A 111 19.90 -10.35 11.24
N LYS A 112 19.41 -11.46 10.69
CA LYS A 112 20.21 -12.69 10.49
C LYS A 112 20.48 -13.04 9.03
N ALA A 113 19.64 -12.60 8.09
CA ALA A 113 19.69 -12.98 6.69
C ALA A 113 19.61 -11.74 5.77
N ILE A 114 20.51 -10.78 5.97
CA ILE A 114 20.48 -9.49 5.26
C ILE A 114 20.61 -9.63 3.74
N LEU A 115 21.37 -10.62 3.25
CA LEU A 115 21.50 -10.88 1.82
C LEU A 115 20.16 -11.31 1.21
N PHE A 116 19.45 -12.21 1.88
CA PHE A 116 18.10 -12.63 1.49
C PHE A 116 17.13 -11.44 1.48
N HIS A 117 17.14 -10.60 2.52
CA HIS A 117 16.32 -9.39 2.58
C HIS A 117 16.54 -8.50 1.34
N ARG A 118 17.81 -8.27 0.96
CA ARG A 118 18.16 -7.45 -0.22
C ARG A 118 17.72 -8.09 -1.53
N LEU A 119 18.03 -9.37 -1.75
CA LEU A 119 17.66 -10.08 -2.99
C LEU A 119 16.14 -10.17 -3.15
N ASN A 120 15.44 -10.55 -2.08
CA ASN A 120 13.98 -10.56 -2.04
C ASN A 120 13.41 -9.15 -2.29
N GLY A 121 14.07 -8.09 -1.80
CA GLY A 121 13.63 -6.71 -2.01
C GLY A 121 13.71 -6.29 -3.47
N TYR A 122 14.77 -6.66 -4.18
CA TYR A 122 14.87 -6.41 -5.62
C TYR A 122 13.85 -7.22 -6.43
N LEU A 123 13.57 -8.46 -6.03
CA LEU A 123 12.53 -9.28 -6.66
C LEU A 123 11.14 -8.65 -6.47
N VAL A 124 10.80 -8.23 -5.25
CA VAL A 124 9.54 -7.53 -4.94
C VAL A 124 9.41 -6.24 -5.76
N LEU A 125 10.51 -5.48 -5.90
CA LEU A 125 10.52 -4.26 -6.73
C LEU A 125 10.21 -4.57 -8.20
N LEU A 126 10.87 -5.58 -8.78
CA LEU A 126 10.65 -6.00 -10.17
C LEU A 126 9.18 -6.43 -10.38
N LEU A 127 8.68 -7.29 -9.50
CA LEU A 127 7.29 -7.77 -9.52
C LEU A 127 6.29 -6.62 -9.37
N SER A 128 6.60 -5.63 -8.52
CA SER A 128 5.77 -4.43 -8.34
C SER A 128 5.67 -3.62 -9.64
N ILE A 129 6.79 -3.43 -10.35
CA ILE A 129 6.81 -2.70 -11.63
C ILE A 129 5.98 -3.46 -12.68
N VAL A 130 6.20 -4.77 -12.83
CA VAL A 130 5.42 -5.61 -13.76
C VAL A 130 3.93 -5.55 -13.43
N GLY A 131 3.59 -5.65 -12.14
CA GLY A 131 2.22 -5.57 -11.67
C GLY A 131 1.55 -4.24 -12.01
N ILE A 132 2.24 -3.10 -11.80
CA ILE A 132 1.71 -1.77 -12.10
C ILE A 132 1.56 -1.54 -13.61
N ILE A 133 2.48 -2.05 -14.44
CA ILE A 133 2.29 -2.02 -15.90
C ILE A 133 1.00 -2.76 -16.27
N GLY A 134 0.76 -3.93 -15.67
CA GLY A 134 -0.49 -4.68 -15.81
C GLY A 134 -1.72 -3.86 -15.40
N VAL A 135 -1.68 -3.13 -14.29
CA VAL A 135 -2.75 -2.21 -13.85
C VAL A 135 -3.07 -1.18 -14.94
N PHE A 136 -2.07 -0.50 -15.49
CA PHE A 136 -2.29 0.53 -16.51
C PHE A 136 -2.86 -0.04 -17.82
N MET A 137 -2.53 -1.28 -18.16
CA MET A 137 -3.09 -1.96 -19.34
C MET A 137 -4.58 -2.26 -19.20
N ILE A 138 -5.08 -2.51 -17.98
CA ILE A 138 -6.48 -2.87 -17.72
C ILE A 138 -7.33 -1.72 -17.16
N ALA A 139 -6.73 -0.66 -16.62
CA ALA A 139 -7.42 0.42 -15.89
C ALA A 139 -8.57 1.09 -16.66
N ARG A 140 -8.51 1.13 -18.00
CA ARG A 140 -9.58 1.69 -18.84
C ARG A 140 -10.82 0.80 -18.96
N ARG A 141 -10.78 -0.41 -18.43
CA ARG A 141 -11.83 -1.44 -18.59
C ARG A 141 -12.33 -1.97 -17.25
N THR A 142 -11.43 -2.13 -16.28
CA THR A 142 -11.73 -2.71 -14.98
C THR A 142 -12.75 -1.88 -14.19
N PHE A 143 -13.78 -2.53 -13.66
CA PHE A 143 -14.88 -1.92 -12.89
C PHE A 143 -15.48 -0.70 -13.61
N GLY A 144 -15.83 -0.88 -14.89
CA GLY A 144 -16.43 0.16 -15.73
C GLY A 144 -15.43 1.15 -16.35
N GLY A 145 -14.18 1.18 -15.90
CA GLY A 145 -13.11 1.93 -16.56
C GLY A 145 -13.30 3.45 -16.59
N GLY A 146 -14.21 3.98 -15.76
CA GLY A 146 -14.51 5.41 -15.69
C GLY A 146 -13.27 6.25 -15.34
N VAL A 147 -13.29 7.53 -15.73
CA VAL A 147 -12.16 8.45 -15.47
C VAL A 147 -11.83 8.52 -13.97
N SER A 148 -12.85 8.54 -13.11
CA SER A 148 -12.67 8.48 -11.64
C SER A 148 -11.85 7.25 -11.21
N MET A 149 -12.21 6.06 -11.69
CA MET A 149 -11.46 4.82 -11.42
C MET A 149 -10.02 4.89 -11.95
N GLN A 150 -9.81 5.43 -13.15
CA GLN A 150 -8.46 5.62 -13.70
C GLN A 150 -7.63 6.60 -12.86
N THR A 151 -8.24 7.68 -12.35
CA THR A 151 -7.53 8.68 -11.54
C THR A 151 -7.09 8.13 -10.19
N VAL A 152 -7.92 7.33 -9.50
CA VAL A 152 -7.51 6.70 -8.23
C VAL A 152 -6.43 5.66 -8.44
N MET A 153 -6.54 4.83 -9.48
CA MET A 153 -5.52 3.83 -9.82
C MET A 153 -4.20 4.48 -10.24
N GLY A 154 -4.26 5.53 -11.04
CA GLY A 154 -3.08 6.32 -11.43
C GLY A 154 -2.42 6.99 -10.22
N THR A 155 -3.21 7.63 -9.37
CA THR A 155 -2.71 8.28 -8.14
C THR A 155 -2.07 7.27 -7.21
N GLY A 156 -2.76 6.16 -6.90
CA GLY A 156 -2.20 5.09 -6.07
C GLY A 156 -0.92 4.49 -6.65
N SER A 157 -0.86 4.30 -7.97
CA SER A 157 0.34 3.79 -8.66
C SER A 157 1.51 4.76 -8.56
N ILE A 158 1.28 6.06 -8.77
CA ILE A 158 2.30 7.11 -8.63
C ILE A 158 2.81 7.16 -7.19
N MET A 159 1.92 7.18 -6.21
CA MET A 159 2.28 7.20 -4.79
C MET A 159 3.12 5.97 -4.42
N PHE A 160 2.70 4.78 -4.86
CA PHE A 160 3.39 3.53 -4.59
C PHE A 160 4.77 3.47 -5.25
N LEU A 161 4.88 3.72 -6.55
CA LEU A 161 6.14 3.70 -7.29
C LEU A 161 7.11 4.78 -6.82
N SER A 162 6.61 5.98 -6.52
CA SER A 162 7.42 7.06 -5.95
C SER A 162 7.98 6.65 -4.59
N ALA A 163 7.16 6.06 -3.72
CA ALA A 163 7.63 5.56 -2.43
C ALA A 163 8.70 4.48 -2.58
N LEU A 164 8.55 3.54 -3.52
CA LEU A 164 9.59 2.55 -3.85
C LEU A 164 10.87 3.24 -4.36
N GLY A 165 10.77 4.16 -5.32
CA GLY A 165 11.92 4.87 -5.88
C GLY A 165 12.70 5.67 -4.83
N LEU A 166 12.00 6.46 -4.01
CA LEU A 166 12.60 7.29 -2.95
C LEU A 166 13.21 6.43 -1.84
N SER A 167 12.63 5.27 -1.55
CA SER A 167 13.22 4.33 -0.59
C SER A 167 14.56 3.75 -1.09
N ILE A 168 14.69 3.49 -2.39
CA ILE A 168 15.90 2.97 -3.02
C ILE A 168 16.96 4.06 -3.05
N TYR A 169 16.57 5.28 -3.42
CA TYR A 169 17.47 6.44 -3.37
C TYR A 169 18.07 6.61 -1.97
N ASN A 170 17.25 6.57 -0.91
CA ASN A 170 17.72 6.76 0.45
C ASN A 170 18.61 5.61 0.95
N ILE A 171 18.28 4.35 0.66
CA ILE A 171 19.13 3.24 1.09
C ILE A 171 20.48 3.24 0.38
N LYS A 172 20.54 3.68 -0.89
CA LYS A 172 21.80 3.88 -1.62
C LYS A 172 22.63 5.03 -1.05
N LYS A 173 22.01 6.01 -0.40
CA LYS A 173 22.67 7.06 0.38
C LYS A 173 22.91 6.68 1.84
N LEU A 174 22.71 5.42 2.22
CA LEU A 174 22.82 4.91 3.60
C LEU A 174 21.92 5.65 4.60
N GLN A 175 20.86 6.32 4.13
CA GLN A 175 19.83 6.94 4.96
C GLN A 175 18.74 5.92 5.30
N ILE A 176 18.98 5.14 6.35
CA ILE A 176 18.12 4.01 6.73
C ILE A 176 16.78 4.49 7.29
N GLU A 177 16.77 5.62 8.00
CA GLU A 177 15.54 6.21 8.54
C GLU A 177 14.56 6.54 7.42
N GLN A 178 14.99 7.30 6.41
CA GLN A 178 14.17 7.65 5.25
C GLN A 178 13.80 6.42 4.43
N HIS A 179 14.72 5.47 4.24
CA HIS A 179 14.40 4.21 3.59
C HIS A 179 13.23 3.50 4.29
N ARG A 180 13.25 3.40 5.63
CA ARG A 180 12.14 2.84 6.41
C ARG A 180 10.85 3.63 6.19
N ALA A 181 10.91 4.96 6.27
CA ALA A 181 9.73 5.80 6.14
C ALA A 181 9.04 5.61 4.77
N TRP A 182 9.81 5.64 3.68
CA TRP A 182 9.29 5.42 2.32
C TRP A 182 8.85 3.97 2.06
N MET A 183 9.52 2.98 2.65
CA MET A 183 9.07 1.59 2.59
C MET A 183 7.73 1.38 3.31
N LEU A 184 7.53 2.02 4.45
CA LEU A 184 6.24 1.97 5.16
C LEU A 184 5.13 2.64 4.36
N ARG A 185 5.40 3.77 3.69
CA ARG A 185 4.46 4.40 2.75
C ARG A 185 4.06 3.46 1.63
N ALA A 186 5.05 2.88 0.93
CA ALA A 186 4.78 1.92 -0.14
C ALA A 186 3.93 0.74 0.35
N TRP A 187 4.25 0.19 1.52
CA TRP A 187 3.53 -0.93 2.11
C TRP A 187 2.08 -0.59 2.47
N VAL A 188 1.87 0.52 3.17
CA VAL A 188 0.53 0.94 3.57
C VAL A 188 -0.29 1.31 2.33
N TYR A 189 0.28 1.99 1.34
CA TYR A 189 -0.41 2.25 0.07
C TYR A 189 -0.80 0.94 -0.60
N ALA A 190 0.09 -0.04 -0.75
CA ALA A 190 -0.28 -1.35 -1.33
C ALA A 190 -1.46 -2.02 -0.60
N GLY A 191 -1.58 -1.81 0.72
CA GLY A 191 -2.69 -2.32 1.53
C GLY A 191 -4.07 -1.75 1.18
N PHE A 192 -4.18 -0.59 0.53
CA PHE A 192 -5.48 0.05 0.27
C PHE A 192 -6.38 -0.85 -0.60
N ILE A 193 -5.79 -1.73 -1.41
CA ILE A 193 -6.53 -2.66 -2.29
C ILE A 193 -7.39 -3.69 -1.55
N ILE A 194 -7.05 -3.98 -0.29
CA ILE A 194 -7.87 -4.84 0.58
C ILE A 194 -9.01 -4.02 1.17
N THR A 195 -8.68 -2.85 1.71
CA THR A 195 -9.63 -1.91 2.32
C THR A 195 -10.69 -1.44 1.33
N MET A 196 -10.31 -1.09 0.09
CA MET A 196 -11.24 -0.66 -0.94
C MET A 196 -12.27 -1.75 -1.26
N ARG A 197 -11.91 -3.03 -1.20
CA ARG A 197 -12.83 -4.15 -1.46
C ARG A 197 -13.85 -4.32 -0.35
N ILE A 198 -13.41 -4.15 0.90
CA ILE A 198 -14.30 -4.17 2.07
C ILE A 198 -15.27 -2.99 1.98
N ILE A 199 -14.76 -1.78 1.76
CA ILE A 199 -15.58 -0.57 1.61
C ILE A 199 -16.57 -0.71 0.45
N SER A 200 -16.12 -1.16 -0.71
CA SER A 200 -17.00 -1.32 -1.89
C SER A 200 -18.09 -2.37 -1.66
N PHE A 201 -17.77 -3.47 -0.97
CA PHE A 201 -18.76 -4.48 -0.62
C PHE A 201 -19.82 -3.95 0.36
N LEU A 202 -19.41 -3.18 1.37
CA LEU A 202 -20.35 -2.55 2.29
C LEU A 202 -21.19 -1.48 1.57
N ALA A 203 -20.55 -0.66 0.74
CA ALA A 203 -21.21 0.39 -0.02
C ALA A 203 -22.28 -0.19 -0.96
N VAL A 204 -21.98 -1.26 -1.70
CA VAL A 204 -22.97 -1.84 -2.63
C VAL A 204 -24.19 -2.41 -1.91
N MET A 205 -24.01 -2.97 -0.71
CA MET A 205 -25.14 -3.45 0.11
C MET A 205 -26.01 -2.28 0.59
N ILE A 206 -25.39 -1.16 0.98
CA ILE A 206 -26.12 0.04 1.42
C ILE A 206 -26.88 0.67 0.24
N THR A 207 -26.30 0.66 -0.95
CA THR A 207 -26.87 1.30 -2.14
C THR A 207 -27.78 0.37 -2.95
N ALA A 208 -28.00 -0.88 -2.52
CA ALA A 208 -28.72 -1.88 -3.32
C ALA A 208 -30.16 -1.45 -3.67
N ASP A 209 -30.84 -0.78 -2.73
CA ASP A 209 -32.23 -0.31 -2.89
C ASP A 209 -32.33 1.14 -3.39
N SER A 210 -31.22 1.72 -3.85
CA SER A 210 -31.18 3.11 -4.30
C SER A 210 -31.22 3.22 -5.83
N GLY A 211 -31.55 4.41 -6.33
CA GLY A 211 -31.69 4.69 -7.77
C GLY A 211 -30.37 4.93 -8.51
N TYR A 212 -29.30 4.16 -8.22
CA TYR A 212 -28.04 4.29 -8.98
C TYR A 212 -28.11 3.49 -10.28
N TYR A 213 -27.62 4.10 -11.36
CA TYR A 213 -27.52 3.48 -12.67
C TYR A 213 -26.08 3.58 -13.18
N GLN A 214 -25.69 2.61 -14.00
CA GLN A 214 -24.40 2.60 -14.68
C GLN A 214 -24.57 2.34 -16.15
N VAL A 215 -23.73 2.96 -16.96
CA VAL A 215 -23.70 2.73 -18.41
C VAL A 215 -22.90 1.46 -18.70
N LYS A 216 -23.44 0.56 -19.52
CA LYS A 216 -22.77 -0.66 -19.98
C LYS A 216 -22.89 -0.82 -21.51
N GLN A 217 -21.87 -1.39 -22.13
CA GLN A 217 -21.88 -1.75 -23.55
C GLN A 217 -22.81 -2.95 -23.80
N CYS A 218 -23.61 -2.90 -24.87
CA CYS A 218 -24.46 -4.02 -25.26
C CYS A 218 -23.67 -5.30 -25.53
N ALA A 219 -22.46 -5.20 -26.08
CA ALA A 219 -21.57 -6.35 -26.26
C ALA A 219 -21.15 -7.01 -24.93
N VAL A 220 -21.01 -6.23 -23.86
CA VAL A 220 -20.70 -6.76 -22.52
C VAL A 220 -21.93 -7.43 -21.92
N LEU A 221 -23.14 -6.88 -22.15
CA LEU A 221 -24.39 -7.51 -21.74
C LEU A 221 -24.60 -8.83 -22.48
N ASP A 222 -24.43 -8.85 -23.81
CA ASP A 222 -24.46 -10.07 -24.61
C ASP A 222 -23.51 -11.14 -24.08
N PHE A 223 -22.27 -10.76 -23.75
CA PHE A 223 -21.31 -11.66 -23.10
C PHE A 223 -21.78 -12.17 -21.73
N ILE A 224 -22.33 -11.29 -20.86
CA ILE A 224 -22.87 -11.67 -19.54
C ILE A 224 -23.97 -12.73 -19.67
N PHE A 225 -24.84 -12.59 -20.67
CA PHE A 225 -25.96 -13.50 -20.93
C PHE A 225 -25.61 -14.65 -21.89
N LYS A 226 -24.32 -15.00 -22.02
CA LYS A 226 -23.83 -16.13 -22.82
C LYS A 226 -24.32 -16.08 -24.28
N HIS A 227 -24.34 -14.89 -24.88
CA HIS A 227 -24.78 -14.63 -26.26
C HIS A 227 -26.27 -14.93 -26.53
N ASN A 228 -27.12 -14.87 -25.50
CA ASN A 228 -28.56 -15.04 -25.64
C ASN A 228 -29.26 -13.71 -25.98
N GLN A 229 -29.36 -13.43 -27.28
CA GLN A 229 -29.98 -12.21 -27.80
C GLN A 229 -31.38 -11.96 -27.25
N THR A 230 -32.26 -12.97 -27.25
CA THR A 230 -33.64 -12.83 -26.78
C THR A 230 -33.68 -12.37 -25.33
N ARG A 231 -32.82 -12.92 -24.47
CA ARG A 231 -32.74 -12.53 -23.07
C ARG A 231 -32.23 -11.11 -22.87
N VAL A 232 -31.25 -10.69 -23.68
CA VAL A 232 -30.73 -9.32 -23.62
C VAL A 232 -31.80 -8.32 -24.06
N LEU A 233 -32.53 -8.57 -25.14
CA LEU A 233 -33.57 -7.66 -25.64
C LEU A 233 -34.82 -7.63 -24.76
N ASP A 234 -35.12 -8.71 -24.04
CA ASP A 234 -36.19 -8.76 -23.03
C ASP A 234 -35.89 -7.85 -21.83
N LEU A 235 -34.63 -7.83 -21.36
CA LEU A 235 -34.21 -7.01 -20.21
C LEU A 235 -33.75 -5.59 -20.59
N TYR A 236 -33.15 -5.45 -21.78
CA TYR A 236 -32.49 -4.24 -22.28
C TYR A 236 -32.82 -4.05 -23.77
N SER A 237 -34.08 -3.71 -24.05
CA SER A 237 -34.61 -3.55 -25.43
C SER A 237 -33.83 -2.52 -26.27
N ASP A 238 -33.22 -1.53 -25.61
CA ASP A 238 -32.36 -0.53 -26.23
C ASP A 238 -31.13 -1.13 -26.92
N CYS A 239 -30.74 -2.38 -26.64
CA CYS A 239 -29.66 -3.07 -27.35
C CYS A 239 -30.04 -3.56 -28.76
N GLY A 240 -31.24 -3.25 -29.28
CA GLY A 240 -31.65 -3.61 -30.64
C GLY A 240 -30.67 -3.16 -31.73
N GLY A 241 -30.14 -1.93 -31.61
CA GLY A 241 -29.17 -1.36 -32.56
C GLY A 241 -27.81 -2.05 -32.59
N TYR A 242 -27.45 -2.77 -31.50
CA TYR A 242 -26.23 -3.58 -31.46
C TYR A 242 -26.40 -4.85 -32.31
N TYR A 243 -27.53 -5.55 -32.20
CA TYR A 243 -27.79 -6.78 -32.96
C TYR A 243 -28.15 -6.53 -34.42
N SER A 244 -28.76 -5.39 -34.75
CA SER A 244 -29.01 -5.00 -36.15
C SER A 244 -27.72 -4.63 -36.90
N GLY A 245 -26.61 -4.42 -36.19
CA GLY A 245 -25.34 -3.97 -36.74
C GLY A 245 -25.27 -2.45 -37.01
N GLU A 246 -26.33 -1.70 -36.69
CA GLU A 246 -26.39 -0.25 -36.87
C GLU A 246 -25.39 0.49 -35.98
N ASN A 247 -25.25 0.06 -34.73
CA ASN A 247 -24.27 0.62 -33.79
C ASN A 247 -23.64 -0.48 -32.91
N PRO A 248 -22.53 -1.09 -33.35
CA PRO A 248 -21.81 -2.10 -32.55
C PRO A 248 -21.24 -1.57 -31.22
N GLY A 249 -21.09 -0.25 -31.09
CA GLY A 249 -20.58 0.42 -29.90
C GLY A 249 -21.67 0.91 -28.93
N LEU A 250 -22.92 0.46 -29.11
CA LEU A 250 -24.08 0.95 -28.35
C LEU A 250 -23.94 0.68 -26.86
N ASN A 251 -24.35 1.68 -26.06
CA ASN A 251 -24.34 1.63 -24.61
C ASN A 251 -25.75 1.86 -24.09
N VAL A 252 -26.10 1.17 -23.00
CA VAL A 252 -27.39 1.27 -22.32
C VAL A 252 -27.18 1.50 -20.83
N ILE A 253 -28.22 2.02 -20.17
CA ILE A 253 -28.24 2.21 -18.72
C ILE A 253 -28.69 0.90 -18.04
N VAL A 254 -28.02 0.56 -16.95
CA VAL A 254 -28.30 -0.63 -16.15
C VAL A 254 -28.45 -0.20 -14.71
N HIS A 255 -29.56 -0.57 -14.08
CA HIS A 255 -29.79 -0.31 -12.66
C HIS A 255 -28.78 -1.09 -11.81
N GLY A 256 -28.19 -0.43 -10.83
CA GLY A 256 -27.21 -1.02 -9.93
C GLY A 256 -27.89 -1.59 -8.69
N ASN A 257 -28.13 -2.89 -8.67
CA ASN A 257 -28.73 -3.57 -7.52
C ASN A 257 -27.99 -4.88 -7.20
N TYR A 258 -27.40 -4.95 -6.01
CA TYR A 258 -26.69 -6.15 -5.54
C TYR A 258 -27.63 -7.27 -5.07
N HIS A 259 -28.82 -6.93 -4.59
CA HIS A 259 -29.85 -7.89 -4.20
C HIS A 259 -30.62 -8.45 -5.39
N ALA A 260 -30.47 -7.85 -6.58
CA ALA A 260 -31.05 -8.38 -7.79
C ALA A 260 -30.46 -9.75 -8.16
N HIS A 261 -31.30 -10.59 -8.75
CA HIS A 261 -30.87 -11.88 -9.30
C HIS A 261 -30.23 -11.77 -10.69
N GLN A 262 -30.16 -10.55 -11.26
CA GLN A 262 -29.58 -10.33 -12.59
C GLN A 262 -28.08 -10.02 -12.51
N PRO A 263 -27.20 -10.77 -13.21
CA PRO A 263 -25.76 -10.56 -13.16
C PRO A 263 -25.30 -9.17 -13.62
N ALA A 264 -26.01 -8.57 -14.58
CA ALA A 264 -25.72 -7.23 -15.09
C ALA A 264 -25.98 -6.14 -14.04
N GLU A 265 -27.04 -6.27 -13.25
CA GLU A 265 -27.37 -5.32 -12.17
C GLU A 265 -26.39 -5.42 -11.01
N ILE A 266 -25.99 -6.64 -10.63
CA ILE A 266 -24.93 -6.86 -9.63
C ILE A 266 -23.63 -6.19 -10.10
N ALA A 267 -23.26 -6.37 -11.37
CA ALA A 267 -22.08 -5.74 -11.94
C ALA A 267 -22.16 -4.21 -11.96
N ALA A 268 -23.33 -3.65 -12.30
CA ALA A 268 -23.59 -2.22 -12.25
C ALA A 268 -23.50 -1.68 -10.82
N GLY A 269 -24.06 -2.38 -9.83
CA GLY A 269 -23.99 -1.99 -8.42
C GLY A 269 -22.56 -1.91 -7.90
N PHE A 270 -21.71 -2.91 -8.17
CA PHE A 270 -20.30 -2.80 -7.78
C PHE A 270 -19.58 -1.68 -8.53
N THR A 271 -19.86 -1.52 -9.82
CA THR A 271 -19.24 -0.45 -10.63
C THR A 271 -19.56 0.95 -10.08
N SER A 272 -20.76 1.19 -9.56
CA SER A 272 -21.17 2.51 -9.07
C SER A 272 -20.51 2.96 -7.77
N VAL A 273 -19.99 2.02 -6.97
CA VAL A 273 -19.39 2.33 -5.66
C VAL A 273 -17.88 2.14 -5.62
N PHE A 274 -17.31 1.43 -6.60
CA PHE A 274 -15.93 0.96 -6.54
C PHE A 274 -14.91 2.11 -6.55
N ASP A 275 -15.16 3.14 -7.35
CA ASP A 275 -14.26 4.28 -7.51
C ASP A 275 -14.24 5.16 -6.25
N ALA A 276 -15.42 5.47 -5.70
CA ALA A 276 -15.57 6.19 -4.43
C ALA A 276 -14.96 5.40 -3.26
N GLY A 277 -15.22 4.09 -3.20
CA GLY A 277 -14.62 3.21 -2.19
C GLY A 277 -13.10 3.13 -2.30
N SER A 278 -12.56 3.15 -3.52
CA SER A 278 -11.12 3.20 -3.77
C SER A 278 -10.48 4.50 -3.31
N TRP A 279 -11.10 5.65 -3.60
CA TRP A 279 -10.62 6.95 -3.14
C TRP A 279 -10.61 7.06 -1.61
N LEU A 280 -11.70 6.63 -0.96
CA LEU A 280 -11.80 6.64 0.49
C LEU A 280 -10.72 5.74 1.12
N ALA A 281 -10.52 4.53 0.60
CA ALA A 281 -9.48 3.62 1.07
C ALA A 281 -8.08 4.23 0.91
N LEU A 282 -7.79 4.82 -0.26
CA LEU A 282 -6.49 5.45 -0.51
C LEU A 282 -6.23 6.61 0.46
N ALA A 283 -7.23 7.47 0.70
CA ALA A 283 -7.12 8.58 1.64
C ALA A 283 -6.86 8.12 3.09
N ILE A 284 -7.62 7.11 3.55
CA ILE A 284 -7.40 6.49 4.88
C ILE A 284 -5.96 6.00 5.01
N HIS A 285 -5.46 5.28 4.00
CA HIS A 285 -4.11 4.72 4.02
C HIS A 285 -3.03 5.81 3.95
N ALA A 286 -3.26 6.88 3.18
CA ALA A 286 -2.39 8.05 3.12
C ALA A 286 -2.25 8.74 4.47
N ILE A 287 -3.36 8.94 5.18
CA ILE A 287 -3.36 9.59 6.50
C ILE A 287 -2.74 8.67 7.57
N LEU A 288 -3.11 7.38 7.59
CA LEU A 288 -2.67 6.44 8.61
C LEU A 288 -1.16 6.24 8.62
N VAL A 289 -0.51 6.20 7.46
CA VAL A 289 0.95 6.02 7.42
C VAL A 289 1.69 7.24 7.94
N GLU A 290 1.24 8.45 7.62
CA GLU A 290 1.85 9.67 8.17
C GLU A 290 1.64 9.74 9.68
N LEU A 291 0.42 9.45 10.16
CA LEU A 291 0.14 9.38 11.59
C LEU A 291 1.09 8.39 12.29
N TYR A 292 1.28 7.18 11.72
CA TYR A 292 2.18 6.18 12.28
C TYR A 292 3.65 6.64 12.31
N LEU A 293 4.12 7.32 11.25
CA LEU A 293 5.49 7.84 11.20
C LEU A 293 5.70 8.95 12.24
N HIS A 294 4.74 9.86 12.38
CA HIS A 294 4.76 10.93 13.39
C HIS A 294 4.67 10.40 14.82
N LEU A 295 4.01 9.26 15.04
CA LEU A 295 3.95 8.58 16.35
C LEU A 295 5.18 7.70 16.66
N THR A 296 6.16 7.60 15.74
CA THR A 296 7.38 6.80 15.95
C THR A 296 8.70 7.59 15.87
N PRO A 297 8.80 8.79 16.48
CA PRO A 297 9.98 9.67 16.34
C PRO A 297 11.25 9.08 16.95
N ALA A 298 11.14 8.35 18.07
CA ALA A 298 12.29 7.72 18.72
C ALA A 298 12.95 6.65 17.83
N GLU A 299 12.16 5.94 17.02
CA GLU A 299 12.69 4.94 16.09
C GLU A 299 13.36 5.62 14.89
N ALA A 300 12.80 6.74 14.42
CA ALA A 300 13.42 7.54 13.37
C ALA A 300 14.79 8.07 13.81
N GLU A 301 14.86 8.69 14.99
CA GLU A 301 16.10 9.22 15.57
C GLU A 301 17.15 8.11 15.78
N ARG A 302 16.74 6.94 16.30
CA ARG A 302 17.62 5.77 16.45
C ARG A 302 18.24 5.34 15.12
N LEU A 303 17.43 5.26 14.05
CA LEU A 303 17.91 4.87 12.72
C LEU A 303 18.75 5.96 12.05
N ARG A 304 18.49 7.24 12.36
CA ARG A 304 19.30 8.35 11.88
C ARG A 304 20.70 8.32 12.44
N ARG A 305 20.87 8.00 13.74
CA ARG A 305 22.19 7.78 14.36
C ARG A 305 22.97 6.65 13.70
N ILE A 306 22.31 5.53 13.41
CA ILE A 306 22.94 4.41 12.69
C ILE A 306 23.33 4.83 11.26
N SER A 307 22.49 5.63 10.60
CA SER A 307 22.77 6.15 9.26
C SER A 307 24.01 7.06 9.28
N TYR A 308 24.10 7.97 10.25
CA TYR A 308 25.27 8.83 10.45
C TYR A 308 26.56 8.01 10.60
N GLN A 309 26.59 7.01 11.48
CA GLN A 309 27.77 6.15 11.68
C GLN A 309 28.20 5.46 10.38
N ARG A 310 27.26 4.84 9.67
CA ARG A 310 27.55 4.16 8.39
C ARG A 310 28.02 5.10 7.30
N GLN A 311 27.54 6.32 7.29
CA GLN A 311 27.94 7.33 6.31
C GLN A 311 29.35 7.85 6.59
N LEU A 312 29.74 7.98 7.86
CA LEU A 312 31.13 8.26 8.24
C LEU A 312 32.07 7.11 7.84
N GLU A 313 31.69 5.87 8.14
CA GLU A 313 32.44 4.67 7.73
C GLU A 313 32.61 4.59 6.19
N ALA A 314 31.63 5.09 5.44
CA ALA A 314 31.66 5.17 3.98
C ALA A 314 32.37 6.44 3.44
N GLY A 315 32.93 7.29 4.29
CA GLY A 315 33.65 8.52 3.88
C GLY A 315 32.75 9.60 3.28
N MET A 316 31.46 9.63 3.61
CA MET A 316 30.52 10.59 3.04
C MET A 316 30.64 11.97 3.71
N LYS A 317 30.75 13.03 2.89
CA LYS A 317 30.93 14.41 3.36
C LYS A 317 29.81 14.92 4.28
N ASN A 318 28.56 14.56 3.99
CA ASN A 318 27.37 15.05 4.71
C ASN A 318 26.70 13.92 5.50
N ALA A 319 27.44 13.31 6.44
CA ALA A 319 26.90 12.26 7.30
C ALA A 319 25.70 12.79 8.12
N GLY A 320 24.69 11.94 8.32
CA GLY A 320 23.39 12.29 8.90
C GLY A 320 22.43 12.99 7.93
N ASN A 321 22.92 13.56 6.82
CA ASN A 321 22.16 14.47 5.95
C ASN A 321 22.24 14.14 4.43
N ALA A 322 22.78 12.98 4.05
CA ALA A 322 23.06 12.64 2.66
C ALA A 322 21.86 12.27 1.73
N GLY A 323 20.67 11.98 2.27
CA GLY A 323 19.50 11.53 1.48
C GLY A 323 18.40 12.57 1.36
N LEU A 324 17.14 12.13 1.26
CA LEU A 324 15.95 12.99 1.27
C LEU A 324 15.62 13.40 2.70
N THR A 325 16.46 14.24 3.27
CA THR A 325 16.25 14.79 4.61
C THR A 325 15.65 16.18 4.49
N VAL A 326 14.74 16.55 5.38
CA VAL A 326 14.12 17.90 5.41
C VAL A 326 15.18 18.98 5.45
N GLN A 327 16.32 18.72 6.09
CA GLN A 327 17.47 19.62 6.15
C GLN A 327 18.16 19.92 4.82
N ARG A 328 17.92 19.10 3.80
CA ARG A 328 18.57 19.21 2.50
C ARG A 328 17.64 19.79 1.43
N LEU A 329 16.34 19.52 1.56
CA LEU A 329 15.33 19.91 0.58
C LEU A 329 14.34 20.96 1.09
N GLY A 330 14.23 21.11 2.41
CA GLY A 330 13.40 22.09 3.09
C GLY A 330 14.24 23.03 3.94
N ASP A 331 13.58 23.64 4.92
CA ASP A 331 14.07 24.74 5.77
C ASP A 331 14.51 24.29 7.17
N ALA A 332 14.62 22.98 7.42
CA ALA A 332 15.01 22.47 8.72
C ALA A 332 16.52 22.63 8.98
N GLU A 333 16.86 23.00 10.22
CA GLU A 333 18.25 23.01 10.69
C GLU A 333 18.95 21.66 10.51
N PRO A 334 20.23 21.62 10.08
CA PRO A 334 21.01 20.40 9.93
C PRO A 334 20.90 19.50 11.16
N TRP A 335 20.66 18.21 10.93
CA TRP A 335 20.66 17.27 12.05
C TRP A 335 22.08 17.09 12.54
N LEU A 336 22.25 17.24 13.85
CA LEU A 336 23.50 17.03 14.55
C LEU A 336 23.40 15.76 15.39
N PRO A 337 24.47 14.97 15.51
CA PRO A 337 24.53 13.91 16.50
C PRO A 337 24.53 14.51 17.93
N PRO A 338 24.09 13.76 18.96
CA PRO A 338 23.93 14.27 20.33
C PRO A 338 25.16 14.97 20.91
N VAL A 339 26.36 14.49 20.57
CA VAL A 339 27.63 15.05 21.04
C VAL A 339 27.87 16.45 20.45
N GLU A 340 27.55 16.63 19.16
CA GLU A 340 27.68 17.94 18.49
C GLU A 340 26.56 18.89 18.92
N LEU A 341 25.34 18.38 19.15
CA LEU A 341 24.23 19.14 19.74
C LEU A 341 24.59 19.71 21.11
N GLN A 342 25.11 18.89 22.02
CA GLN A 342 25.55 19.33 23.34
C GLN A 342 26.66 20.38 23.25
N ARG A 343 27.61 20.21 22.32
CA ARG A 343 28.67 21.21 22.09
C ARG A 343 28.09 22.52 21.57
N ALA A 344 27.15 22.47 20.62
CA ALA A 344 26.50 23.64 20.06
C ALA A 344 25.65 24.39 21.10
N GLU A 345 24.91 23.67 21.94
CA GLU A 345 24.14 24.25 23.05
C GLU A 345 25.05 24.93 24.08
N HIS A 346 26.16 24.28 24.45
CA HIS A 346 27.14 24.85 25.38
C HIS A 346 27.85 26.07 24.80
N SER A 347 28.06 26.12 23.48
CA SER A 347 28.64 27.27 22.78
C SER A 347 27.67 28.46 22.66
N ARG A 348 26.36 28.20 22.73
CA ARG A 348 25.30 29.24 22.69
C ARG A 348 24.94 29.78 24.06
N THR A 349 25.33 29.10 25.14
CA THR A 349 25.18 29.63 26.50
C THR A 349 26.40 30.52 26.77
N PRO A 350 26.23 31.85 26.94
CA PRO A 350 27.35 32.68 27.39
C PRO A 350 27.85 32.10 28.70
N SER A 351 29.17 31.96 28.86
CA SER A 351 29.69 31.64 30.18
C SER A 351 29.20 32.72 31.14
N LEU A 352 28.71 32.33 32.33
CA LEU A 352 28.33 33.28 33.38
C LEU A 352 29.48 34.27 33.69
N ASP A 353 30.72 33.90 33.36
CA ASP A 353 31.91 34.75 33.45
C ASP A 353 31.96 35.87 32.40
N GLU A 354 31.42 35.69 31.18
CA GLU A 354 31.34 36.76 30.17
C GLU A 354 30.24 37.77 30.50
N ASP A 355 29.06 37.34 30.93
CA ASP A 355 27.97 38.25 31.36
C ASP A 355 28.35 39.05 32.63
N MET A 356 29.15 38.45 33.52
CA MET A 356 29.73 39.17 34.66
C MET A 356 30.86 40.13 34.28
N ARG A 357 31.66 39.81 33.25
CA ARG A 357 32.73 40.68 32.77
C ARG A 357 32.17 41.88 32.01
N GLU A 358 31.13 41.69 31.21
CA GLU A 358 30.43 42.76 30.49
C GLU A 358 29.72 43.71 31.46
N LYS A 359 29.08 43.18 32.51
CA LYS A 359 28.50 43.99 33.60
C LYS A 359 29.52 44.76 34.42
N ARG A 360 30.75 44.24 34.60
CA ARG A 360 31.83 44.97 35.27
C ARG A 360 32.46 46.05 34.41
N VAL A 361 32.56 45.84 33.10
CA VAL A 361 33.09 46.86 32.16
C VAL A 361 32.08 47.97 31.91
N SER A 362 30.78 47.69 31.98
CA SER A 362 29.73 48.72 31.87
C SER A 362 29.45 49.48 33.18
N ALA A 363 30.09 49.10 34.29
CA ALA A 363 29.93 49.71 35.61
C ALA A 363 31.20 50.45 36.10
N ALA A 364 32.21 50.57 35.25
CA ALA A 364 33.41 51.39 35.43
C ALA A 364 33.39 52.52 34.39
#